data_AF-A0A6A4B4I0-F1
#
_entry.id   AF-A0A6A4B4I0-F1
#
_cell.length_a   1.000
_cell.length_b   1.000
_cell.length_c   1.000
_cell.angle_alpha   90.00
_cell.angle_beta   90.00
_cell.angle_gamma   90.00
#
_symmetry.space_group_name_H-M   'P 1'
#
loop_
_entity.id
_entity.type
_entity.pdbx_description
1 polymer ?
#
loop_
_entity_poly.entity_id
_entity_poly.type
_entity_poly.pdbx_seq_one_letter_code
_entity_poly.pdbx_strand_id
1 'polypeptide(L)'
;LRYSILEETSADAYARLLQYTVSVERCPFSERGPPRVVWSTLFRPTKVCRSYSAWRSVPRACKVTRDKPLPVAKSPRSPHPLTQDLLNVCDERDRFHQELKELQPLLDTAESSPDTVLQDLFQLQQKHADLLKSHTDLERYYSQWKARVEDLDRESRQLRRDLDHARHPRDRSALGQENYQLRRDLDRARRRLDDSTLSQENRRLRRDLDQVRQQLAGSADAADLQAARLEIHVRGEKIAELESLLAKANERRAQLHRVHERTVDKLDSANRTVQGLRRDLESLRGSRHTDRLQAAKRRIQELTQELDSLRGDGGHARLQTAERKVEDLTRELNSTRRQHAQAEDSLQGAQEACRKVNADRDYLIKDRDDAVQSLKHVQSRVSHHEAEIAKVGQLRRERDGFRQERDQLRQEQGKIATQVAQLTAQLGQLSQDRDAAVSKRDEAIREGQKYYESHRDLLAQIADMQHSY
;
A
#
# COMPACT_ATOMS: atom_id res chain seq x y z
N LEU A 1 -19.91 53.18 11.58
CA LEU A 1 -19.71 52.51 12.89
C LEU A 1 -19.27 51.07 12.63
N ARG A 2 -18.06 50.72 13.10
CA ARG A 2 -17.66 49.39 13.63
C ARG A 2 -17.64 48.19 12.65
N TYR A 3 -16.51 47.52 12.37
CA TYR A 3 -15.11 47.69 12.82
C TYR A 3 -14.15 47.52 11.64
N SER A 4 -13.26 48.49 11.45
CA SER A 4 -12.03 48.35 10.66
C SER A 4 -10.91 47.97 11.62
N ILE A 5 -10.45 46.72 11.59
CA ILE A 5 -9.22 46.32 12.28
C ILE A 5 -8.06 46.58 11.33
N LEU A 6 -7.12 47.41 11.78
CA LEU A 6 -5.87 47.68 11.08
C LEU A 6 -4.92 46.50 11.31
N GLU A 7 -4.72 45.67 10.29
CA GLU A 7 -3.48 44.89 10.19
C GLU A 7 -2.41 45.76 9.52
N GLU A 8 -1.73 46.58 10.32
CA GLU A 8 -0.48 47.22 9.90
C GLU A 8 0.57 46.14 9.69
N THR A 9 0.81 45.77 8.43
CA THR A 9 1.88 44.83 8.09
C THR A 9 3.23 45.48 8.38
N SER A 10 4.11 44.76 9.07
CA SER A 10 5.41 45.24 9.55
C SER A 10 6.32 45.84 8.48
N ALA A 11 6.09 45.52 7.20
CA ALA A 11 6.76 46.12 6.06
C ALA A 11 6.60 47.66 5.99
N ASP A 12 5.43 48.21 6.30
CA ASP A 12 5.15 49.65 6.12
C ASP A 12 5.82 50.51 7.22
N ALA A 13 6.05 49.92 8.40
CA ALA A 13 6.86 50.52 9.47
C ALA A 13 8.36 50.57 9.12
N TYR A 14 8.90 49.50 8.52
CA TYR A 14 10.29 49.46 8.07
C TYR A 14 10.57 50.40 6.87
N ALA A 15 9.61 50.56 5.96
CA ALA A 15 9.74 51.46 4.81
C ALA A 15 9.94 52.94 5.24
N ARG A 16 9.24 53.38 6.30
CA ARG A 16 9.34 54.76 6.82
C ARG A 16 10.66 55.04 7.54
N LEU A 17 11.28 54.02 8.15
CA LEU A 17 12.61 54.14 8.77
C LEU A 17 13.74 54.26 7.73
N LEU A 18 13.60 53.60 6.57
CA LEU A 18 14.61 53.68 5.49
C LEU A 18 14.57 54.99 4.70
N GLN A 19 13.42 55.67 4.62
CA GLN A 19 13.33 56.97 3.95
C GLN A 19 14.09 58.10 4.67
N TYR A 20 14.41 57.94 5.96
CA TYR A 20 15.14 58.94 6.75
C TYR A 20 16.67 58.84 6.67
N THR A 21 17.23 57.76 6.09
CA THR A 21 18.68 57.52 6.03
C THR A 21 19.28 57.64 4.63
N VAL A 22 18.46 57.72 3.56
CA VAL A 22 18.93 57.98 2.19
C VAL A 22 19.11 59.49 1.96
N SER A 23 20.03 60.09 2.72
CA SER A 23 20.41 61.50 2.62
C SER A 23 21.92 61.73 2.73
N VAL A 24 22.74 60.76 2.31
CA VAL A 24 24.18 60.96 2.07
C VAL A 24 24.58 60.33 0.73
N GLU A 25 24.69 61.21 -0.27
CA GLU A 25 25.63 61.21 -1.38
C GLU A 25 25.82 59.94 -2.24
N ARG A 26 25.21 59.97 -3.44
CA ARG A 26 25.76 59.31 -4.63
C ARG A 26 26.57 60.33 -5.45
N CYS A 27 27.89 60.18 -5.48
CA CYS A 27 28.76 60.71 -6.55
C CYS A 27 29.69 59.59 -7.02
N PRO A 28 29.73 59.24 -8.32
CA PRO A 28 30.48 58.09 -8.80
C PRO A 28 31.93 58.45 -9.16
N PHE A 29 32.87 57.56 -8.81
CA PHE A 29 34.18 57.51 -9.46
C PHE A 29 34.31 56.20 -10.25
N SER A 30 34.79 56.34 -11.49
CA SER A 30 35.06 55.24 -12.42
C SER A 30 36.53 55.30 -12.85
N GLU A 31 36.97 54.20 -13.48
CA GLU A 31 38.19 54.01 -14.27
C GLU A 31 39.53 53.71 -13.55
N ARG A 32 40.15 52.63 -14.05
CA ARG A 32 41.55 52.16 -13.91
C ARG A 32 41.98 51.56 -12.57
N GLY A 33 41.90 50.23 -12.47
CA GLY A 33 42.72 49.43 -11.53
C GLY A 33 44.05 48.96 -12.16
N PRO A 34 44.91 48.24 -11.40
CA PRO A 34 46.02 47.44 -11.96
C PRO A 34 45.92 45.92 -11.63
N PRO A 35 46.73 45.05 -12.28
CA PRO A 35 46.32 43.65 -12.49
C PRO A 35 47.24 42.53 -11.93
N ARG A 36 46.66 41.32 -11.86
CA ARG A 36 47.26 39.97 -11.96
C ARG A 36 48.47 39.59 -11.09
N VAL A 37 48.28 38.52 -10.30
CA VAL A 37 49.28 37.45 -10.14
C VAL A 37 48.59 36.10 -10.41
N VAL A 38 49.24 35.22 -11.17
CA VAL A 38 48.75 33.88 -11.53
C VAL A 38 49.68 32.83 -10.93
N TRP A 39 49.14 31.88 -10.17
CA TRP A 39 49.83 30.65 -9.79
C TRP A 39 48.87 29.46 -9.93
N SER A 40 49.20 28.52 -10.81
CA SER A 40 48.80 27.11 -10.71
C SER A 40 49.50 26.27 -11.78
N THR A 41 50.21 25.23 -11.34
CA THR A 41 50.71 24.15 -12.21
C THR A 41 50.44 22.82 -11.51
N LEU A 42 49.68 21.94 -12.15
CA LEU A 42 49.41 20.59 -11.67
C LEU A 42 49.33 19.60 -12.84
N PHE A 43 50.05 18.48 -12.71
CA PHE A 43 50.02 17.23 -13.51
C PHE A 43 50.47 17.30 -14.99
N ARG A 44 51.63 16.73 -15.42
CA ARG A 44 52.09 15.30 -15.56
C ARG A 44 51.87 14.77 -17.00
N PRO A 45 52.46 13.63 -17.46
CA PRO A 45 53.62 12.84 -16.96
C PRO A 45 54.63 12.35 -18.06
N THR A 46 55.69 11.66 -17.63
CA THR A 46 56.22 10.34 -18.15
C THR A 46 57.75 10.26 -18.29
N LYS A 47 58.36 9.28 -17.60
CA LYS A 47 58.93 8.05 -18.19
C LYS A 47 59.62 7.21 -17.10
N VAL A 48 59.37 5.90 -17.12
CA VAL A 48 60.04 4.90 -16.28
C VAL A 48 60.99 4.11 -17.17
N CYS A 49 62.22 3.88 -16.71
CA CYS A 49 63.04 2.73 -17.08
C CYS A 49 64.07 2.48 -15.97
N ARG A 50 64.23 1.21 -15.54
CA ARG A 50 65.22 0.81 -14.53
C ARG A 50 65.67 -0.64 -14.78
N SER A 51 66.92 -0.81 -15.17
CA SER A 51 67.63 -2.10 -15.26
C SER A 51 69.13 -1.80 -15.40
N TYR A 52 69.98 -2.02 -14.39
CA TYR A 52 70.61 -3.26 -13.90
C TYR A 52 71.97 -3.55 -14.55
N SER A 53 72.94 -4.05 -13.75
CA SER A 53 74.38 -4.20 -14.03
C SER A 53 75.18 -2.87 -14.15
N ALA A 54 76.45 -2.76 -13.75
CA ALA A 54 77.46 -3.80 -13.46
C ALA A 54 78.29 -3.55 -12.17
N TRP A 55 79.16 -4.52 -11.84
CA TRP A 55 80.00 -4.59 -10.64
C TRP A 55 81.38 -3.90 -10.78
N ARG A 56 82.05 -3.70 -9.62
CA ARG A 56 83.47 -3.30 -9.41
C ARG A 56 83.75 -1.81 -9.69
N SER A 57 84.59 -1.08 -8.95
CA SER A 57 85.74 -1.46 -8.10
C SER A 57 85.95 -0.49 -6.91
N VAL A 58 86.72 -0.89 -5.89
CA VAL A 58 87.20 -0.04 -4.76
C VAL A 58 88.72 -0.21 -4.62
N PRO A 59 89.50 0.87 -4.43
CA PRO A 59 90.36 1.04 -3.23
C PRO A 59 90.28 2.49 -2.65
N ARG A 60 90.04 2.74 -1.36
CA ARG A 60 90.87 2.57 -0.13
C ARG A 60 91.94 3.67 0.13
N ALA A 61 92.02 4.06 1.41
CA ALA A 61 92.96 4.98 2.10
C ALA A 61 92.68 6.50 1.93
N CYS A 62 92.87 7.39 2.93
CA CYS A 62 93.75 7.35 4.11
C CYS A 62 93.16 7.93 5.44
N LYS A 63 93.48 7.24 6.55
CA LYS A 63 93.91 7.70 7.91
C LYS A 63 92.96 8.51 8.85
N VAL A 64 93.16 8.26 10.17
CA VAL A 64 92.44 8.74 11.35
C VAL A 64 93.45 9.22 12.42
N THR A 65 93.08 10.21 13.25
CA THR A 65 93.66 10.53 14.59
C THR A 65 92.51 10.87 15.58
N ARG A 66 92.77 10.91 16.91
CA ARG A 66 91.78 10.56 17.98
C ARG A 66 91.81 11.46 19.26
N ASP A 67 90.81 11.25 20.15
CA ASP A 67 90.69 11.55 21.62
C ASP A 67 89.90 12.83 22.04
N LYS A 68 89.04 12.91 23.09
CA LYS A 68 89.02 12.41 24.51
C LYS A 68 87.58 12.22 25.16
N PRO A 69 87.42 11.71 26.42
CA PRO A 69 86.12 11.37 27.10
C PRO A 69 85.74 12.10 28.45
N LEU A 70 84.64 11.69 29.15
CA LEU A 70 83.96 12.31 30.35
C LEU A 70 83.92 11.45 31.67
N PRO A 71 83.66 12.03 32.89
CA PRO A 71 83.46 11.30 34.19
C PRO A 71 82.27 11.74 35.13
N VAL A 72 82.05 11.10 36.32
CA VAL A 72 80.90 11.29 37.30
C VAL A 72 81.30 10.94 38.79
N ALA A 73 80.79 11.53 39.92
CA ALA A 73 79.73 11.01 40.86
C ALA A 73 79.83 11.43 42.38
N LYS A 74 78.74 11.21 43.19
CA LYS A 74 78.57 11.02 44.70
C LYS A 74 77.94 12.16 45.60
N SER A 75 77.44 11.82 46.83
CA SER A 75 76.35 12.49 47.67
C SER A 75 76.64 12.56 49.22
N PRO A 76 75.74 12.91 50.21
CA PRO A 76 74.85 14.10 50.52
C PRO A 76 74.87 14.65 52.02
N ARG A 77 74.17 15.77 52.38
CA ARG A 77 73.81 16.25 53.77
C ARG A 77 72.72 17.39 53.80
N SER A 78 72.17 17.78 54.98
CA SER A 78 70.99 18.70 55.19
C SER A 78 71.30 20.19 55.60
N PRO A 79 70.34 21.16 55.49
CA PRO A 79 70.65 22.61 55.32
C PRO A 79 70.42 23.56 56.54
N HIS A 80 70.55 24.88 56.31
CA HIS A 80 70.95 25.96 57.25
C HIS A 80 69.82 26.99 57.52
N PRO A 81 69.79 27.77 58.64
CA PRO A 81 68.68 28.70 58.95
C PRO A 81 68.39 29.79 57.90
N LEU A 82 69.38 30.27 57.13
CA LEU A 82 69.13 31.19 55.98
C LEU A 82 68.24 30.56 54.90
N THR A 83 68.11 29.24 54.86
CA THR A 83 67.16 28.54 53.98
C THR A 83 65.71 28.76 54.42
N GLN A 84 65.45 29.20 55.66
CA GLN A 84 64.10 29.44 56.18
C GLN A 84 63.51 30.79 55.73
N ASP A 85 64.30 31.87 55.69
CA ASP A 85 63.84 33.16 55.17
C ASP A 85 63.51 33.05 53.66
N LEU A 86 64.31 32.26 52.92
CA LEU A 86 64.05 31.92 51.52
C LEU A 86 62.73 31.13 51.34
N LEU A 87 62.32 30.34 52.32
CA LEU A 87 61.02 29.64 52.29
C LEU A 87 59.85 30.59 52.51
N ASN A 88 59.94 31.50 53.49
CA ASN A 88 58.87 32.49 53.74
C ASN A 88 58.66 33.42 52.53
N VAL A 89 59.73 33.81 51.84
CA VAL A 89 59.66 34.59 50.58
C VAL A 89 59.07 33.75 49.43
N CYS A 90 59.27 32.43 49.42
CA CYS A 90 58.55 31.54 48.49
C CYS A 90 57.05 31.50 48.79
N ASP A 91 56.64 31.45 50.07
CA ASP A 91 55.21 31.44 50.44
C ASP A 91 54.49 32.74 50.04
N GLU A 92 55.16 33.90 50.15
CA GLU A 92 54.62 35.18 49.66
C GLU A 92 54.56 35.25 48.13
N ARG A 93 55.62 34.81 47.44
CA ARG A 93 55.62 34.65 45.98
C ARG A 93 54.46 33.76 45.53
N ASP A 94 54.20 32.68 46.25
CA ASP A 94 53.19 31.68 45.88
C ASP A 94 51.77 32.20 46.13
N ARG A 95 51.54 33.03 47.16
CA ARG A 95 50.29 33.78 47.30
C ARG A 95 50.03 34.72 46.12
N PHE A 96 50.99 35.55 45.73
CA PHE A 96 50.83 36.45 44.58
C PHE A 96 50.69 35.70 43.25
N HIS A 97 51.36 34.55 43.08
CA HIS A 97 51.13 33.68 41.92
C HIS A 97 49.70 33.12 41.90
N GLN A 98 49.11 32.83 43.06
CA GLN A 98 47.73 32.36 43.16
C GLN A 98 46.73 33.46 42.77
N GLU A 99 46.91 34.69 43.28
CA GLU A 99 46.05 35.85 42.92
C GLU A 99 46.13 36.20 41.42
N LEU A 100 47.34 36.20 40.84
CA LEU A 100 47.51 36.39 39.39
C LEU A 100 46.81 35.30 38.57
N LYS A 101 46.80 34.07 39.06
CA LYS A 101 46.16 32.92 38.41
C LYS A 101 44.62 32.96 38.50
N GLU A 102 44.07 33.65 39.50
CA GLU A 102 42.63 33.92 39.61
C GLU A 102 42.18 35.11 38.75
N LEU A 103 43.05 36.12 38.55
CA LEU A 103 42.76 37.29 37.70
C LEU A 103 42.92 37.01 36.20
N GLN A 104 43.86 36.16 35.78
CA GLN A 104 44.10 35.82 34.37
C GLN A 104 42.82 35.38 33.61
N PRO A 105 42.02 34.39 34.06
CA PRO A 105 40.84 33.95 33.31
C PRO A 105 39.74 35.02 33.21
N LEU A 106 39.68 35.98 34.13
CA LEU A 106 38.74 37.11 34.05
C LEU A 106 39.17 38.09 32.96
N LEU A 107 40.48 38.32 32.80
CA LEU A 107 41.02 39.12 31.70
C LEU A 107 40.81 38.42 30.35
N ASP A 108 41.13 37.13 30.25
CA ASP A 108 40.93 36.33 29.02
C ASP A 108 39.43 36.32 28.59
N THR A 109 38.51 36.29 29.55
CA THR A 109 37.05 36.37 29.30
C THR A 109 36.63 37.77 28.86
N ALA A 110 37.23 38.83 29.42
CA ALA A 110 36.98 40.19 29.01
C ALA A 110 37.50 40.46 27.58
N GLU A 111 38.73 40.03 27.27
CA GLU A 111 39.37 40.23 25.96
C GLU A 111 38.73 39.40 24.82
N SER A 112 38.17 38.22 25.11
CA SER A 112 37.43 37.43 24.11
C SER A 112 36.01 37.95 23.82
N SER A 113 35.48 38.86 24.63
CA SER A 113 34.12 39.41 24.42
C SER A 113 34.03 40.46 23.29
N PRO A 114 34.99 41.39 23.07
CA PRO A 114 35.06 42.19 21.84
C PRO A 114 35.28 41.35 20.59
N ASP A 115 36.18 40.36 20.62
CA ASP A 115 36.54 39.56 19.44
C ASP A 115 35.36 38.72 18.92
N THR A 116 34.57 38.15 19.82
CA THR A 116 33.33 37.45 19.45
C THR A 116 32.28 38.40 18.85
N VAL A 117 32.10 39.60 19.42
CA VAL A 117 31.20 40.64 18.86
C VAL A 117 31.67 41.13 17.49
N LEU A 118 32.97 41.32 17.27
CA LEU A 118 33.54 41.67 15.97
C LEU A 118 33.34 40.57 14.93
N GLN A 119 33.52 39.30 15.34
CA GLN A 119 33.28 38.15 14.47
C GLN A 119 31.80 38.03 14.07
N ASP A 120 30.87 38.26 15.00
CA ASP A 120 29.43 38.26 14.74
C ASP A 120 29.00 39.45 13.85
N LEU A 121 29.56 40.64 14.06
CA LEU A 121 29.35 41.80 13.18
C LEU A 121 29.84 41.53 11.75
N PHE A 122 31.01 40.90 11.60
CA PHE A 122 31.53 40.52 10.27
C PHE A 122 30.63 39.48 9.59
N GLN A 123 30.17 38.46 10.33
CA GLN A 123 29.20 37.49 9.82
C GLN A 123 27.87 38.14 9.42
N LEU A 124 27.38 39.13 10.18
CA LEU A 124 26.17 39.88 9.85
C LEU A 124 26.36 40.74 8.59
N GLN A 125 27.51 41.41 8.43
CA GLN A 125 27.84 42.14 7.20
C GLN A 125 27.89 41.21 5.99
N GLN A 126 28.48 40.02 6.12
CA GLN A 126 28.54 39.03 5.03
C GLN A 126 27.13 38.51 4.68
N LYS A 127 26.31 38.15 5.68
CA LYS A 127 24.90 37.75 5.49
C LYS A 127 24.08 38.86 4.81
N HIS A 128 24.29 40.12 5.20
CA HIS A 128 23.62 41.27 4.57
C HIS A 128 24.06 41.47 3.11
N ALA A 129 25.34 41.30 2.80
CA ALA A 129 25.85 41.37 1.43
C ALA A 129 25.27 40.25 0.53
N ASP A 130 25.12 39.04 1.07
CA ASP A 130 24.51 37.93 0.33
C ASP A 130 22.99 38.07 0.17
N LEU A 131 22.30 38.62 1.18
CA LEU A 131 20.88 39.02 1.06
C LEU A 131 20.69 40.08 -0.03
N LEU A 132 21.54 41.11 -0.10
CA LEU A 132 21.48 42.13 -1.16
C LEU A 132 21.65 41.53 -2.55
N LYS A 133 22.59 40.58 -2.75
CA LYS A 133 22.73 39.86 -4.02
C LYS A 133 21.43 39.13 -4.37
N SER A 134 20.89 38.35 -3.42
CA SER A 134 19.65 37.59 -3.62
C SER A 134 18.45 38.49 -3.97
N HIS A 135 18.39 39.70 -3.38
CA HIS A 135 17.37 40.69 -3.69
C HIS A 135 17.52 41.21 -5.13
N THR A 136 18.74 41.58 -5.56
CA THR A 136 18.97 42.05 -6.95
C THR A 136 18.71 40.97 -8.00
N ASP A 137 18.94 39.69 -7.68
CA ASP A 137 18.58 38.59 -8.59
C ASP A 137 17.06 38.36 -8.62
N LEU A 138 16.35 38.49 -7.49
CA LEU A 138 14.88 38.48 -7.46
C LEU A 138 14.26 39.64 -8.25
N GLU A 139 14.81 40.86 -8.16
CA GLU A 139 14.38 42.00 -8.98
C GLU A 139 14.56 41.74 -10.49
N ARG A 140 15.67 41.09 -10.87
CA ARG A 140 15.90 40.65 -12.26
C ARG A 140 14.88 39.61 -12.70
N TYR A 141 14.63 38.57 -11.90
CA TYR A 141 13.63 37.55 -12.20
C TYR A 141 12.22 38.15 -12.32
N TYR A 142 11.84 39.05 -11.41
CA TYR A 142 10.56 39.75 -11.48
C TYR A 142 10.43 40.61 -12.74
N SER A 143 11.50 41.32 -13.13
CA SER A 143 11.54 42.12 -14.36
C SER A 143 11.41 41.25 -15.61
N GLN A 144 12.10 40.11 -15.67
CA GLN A 144 11.98 39.14 -16.77
C GLN A 144 10.57 38.53 -16.84
N TRP A 145 10.02 38.14 -15.69
CA TRP A 145 8.66 37.59 -15.61
C TRP A 145 7.61 38.59 -16.06
N LYS A 146 7.70 39.86 -15.62
CA LYS A 146 6.82 40.94 -16.06
C LYS A 146 6.88 41.15 -17.57
N ALA A 147 8.08 41.22 -18.15
CA ALA A 147 8.24 41.35 -19.60
C ALA A 147 7.58 40.17 -20.35
N ARG A 148 7.76 38.93 -19.85
CA ARG A 148 7.16 37.75 -20.47
C ARG A 148 5.63 37.71 -20.36
N VAL A 149 5.06 38.21 -19.26
CA VAL A 149 3.60 38.37 -19.11
C VAL A 149 3.06 39.39 -20.12
N GLU A 150 3.73 40.54 -20.29
CA GLU A 150 3.31 41.52 -21.29
C GLU A 150 3.35 40.98 -22.73
N ASP A 151 4.33 40.14 -23.06
CA ASP A 151 4.41 39.47 -24.36
C ASP A 151 3.27 38.46 -24.55
N LEU A 152 2.97 37.64 -23.55
CA LEU A 152 1.83 36.72 -23.58
C LEU A 152 0.48 37.46 -23.69
N ASP A 153 0.36 38.66 -23.11
CA ASP A 153 -0.80 39.55 -23.30
C ASP A 153 -0.86 40.18 -24.69
N ARG A 154 0.29 40.44 -25.34
CA ARG A 154 0.35 40.89 -26.75
C ARG A 154 -0.08 39.76 -27.68
N GLU A 155 0.50 38.57 -27.51
CA GLU A 155 0.15 37.33 -28.23
C GLU A 155 -1.36 37.01 -28.06
N SER A 156 -1.88 37.02 -26.83
CA SER A 156 -3.29 36.75 -26.53
C SER A 156 -4.25 37.76 -27.17
N ARG A 157 -3.87 39.05 -27.23
CA ARG A 157 -4.65 40.08 -27.90
C ARG A 157 -4.62 39.92 -29.42
N GLN A 158 -3.50 39.48 -30.00
CA GLN A 158 -3.41 39.21 -31.43
C GLN A 158 -4.24 37.98 -31.82
N LEU A 159 -4.10 36.86 -31.10
CA LEU A 159 -4.88 35.64 -31.36
C LEU A 159 -6.39 35.86 -31.25
N ARG A 160 -6.86 36.73 -30.33
CA ARG A 160 -8.27 37.14 -30.25
C ARG A 160 -8.71 37.89 -31.50
N ARG A 161 -7.91 38.85 -31.99
CA ARG A 161 -8.20 39.56 -33.24
C ARG A 161 -8.25 38.60 -34.42
N ASP A 162 -7.28 37.69 -34.54
CA ASP A 162 -7.22 36.73 -35.65
C ASP A 162 -8.43 35.78 -35.64
N LEU A 163 -8.87 35.33 -34.46
CA LEU A 163 -10.11 34.57 -34.26
C LEU A 163 -11.36 35.34 -34.68
N ASP A 164 -11.46 36.62 -34.31
CA ASP A 164 -12.61 37.45 -34.68
C ASP A 164 -12.62 37.75 -36.19
N HIS A 165 -11.46 37.99 -36.81
CA HIS A 165 -11.31 38.13 -38.27
C HIS A 165 -11.63 36.83 -39.02
N ALA A 166 -11.39 35.65 -38.43
CA ALA A 166 -11.79 34.37 -39.02
C ALA A 166 -13.29 34.08 -38.84
N ARG A 167 -13.92 34.55 -37.75
CA ARG A 167 -15.35 34.38 -37.48
C ARG A 167 -16.23 35.28 -38.35
N HIS A 168 -15.88 36.56 -38.51
CA HIS A 168 -16.75 37.53 -39.18
C HIS A 168 -17.14 37.15 -40.63
N PRO A 169 -16.24 36.63 -41.49
CA PRO A 169 -16.59 36.15 -42.83
C PRO A 169 -17.40 34.85 -42.79
N ARG A 170 -17.12 33.95 -41.83
CA ARG A 170 -17.85 32.69 -41.66
C ARG A 170 -19.30 32.94 -41.28
N ASP A 171 -19.54 33.80 -40.30
CA ASP A 171 -20.89 34.07 -39.79
C ASP A 171 -21.71 34.94 -40.77
N ARG A 172 -21.04 35.76 -41.60
CA ARG A 172 -21.68 36.52 -42.68
C ARG A 172 -21.86 35.73 -43.98
N SER A 173 -21.21 34.59 -44.16
CA SER A 173 -21.40 33.73 -45.34
C SER A 173 -22.84 33.23 -45.44
N ALA A 174 -23.31 32.90 -46.65
CA ALA A 174 -24.64 32.34 -46.87
C ALA A 174 -24.90 31.10 -45.98
N LEU A 175 -23.93 30.18 -45.93
CA LEU A 175 -23.99 29.00 -45.06
C LEU A 175 -24.04 29.33 -43.56
N GLY A 176 -23.40 30.43 -43.13
CA GLY A 176 -23.47 30.92 -41.75
C GLY A 176 -24.86 31.43 -41.39
N GLN A 177 -25.47 32.22 -42.28
CA GLN A 177 -26.82 32.74 -42.13
C GLN A 177 -27.88 31.62 -42.19
N GLU A 178 -27.73 30.66 -43.11
CA GLU A 178 -28.55 29.45 -43.19
C GLU A 178 -28.43 28.61 -41.91
N ASN A 179 -27.22 28.38 -41.39
CA ASN A 179 -27.05 27.63 -40.14
C ASN A 179 -27.71 28.34 -38.94
N TYR A 180 -27.62 29.66 -38.89
CA TYR A 180 -28.28 30.46 -37.86
C TYR A 180 -29.82 30.39 -37.97
N GLN A 181 -30.36 30.44 -39.17
CA GLN A 181 -31.80 30.32 -39.41
C GLN A 181 -32.30 28.90 -39.08
N LEU A 182 -31.60 27.86 -39.52
CA LEU A 182 -31.90 26.46 -39.17
C LEU A 182 -31.86 26.22 -37.66
N ARG A 183 -30.92 26.83 -36.93
CA ARG A 183 -30.90 26.78 -35.45
C ARG A 183 -32.15 27.41 -34.85
N ARG A 184 -32.54 28.60 -35.30
CA ARG A 184 -33.78 29.27 -34.85
C ARG A 184 -35.02 28.44 -35.15
N ASP A 185 -35.10 27.80 -36.31
CA ASP A 185 -36.24 26.97 -36.69
C ASP A 185 -36.27 25.64 -35.93
N LEU A 186 -35.11 25.05 -35.64
CA LEU A 186 -34.97 23.89 -34.77
C LEU A 186 -35.35 24.23 -33.32
N ASP A 187 -34.98 25.41 -32.80
CA ASP A 187 -35.40 25.88 -31.48
C ASP A 187 -36.91 26.16 -31.42
N ARG A 188 -37.50 26.72 -32.50
CA ARG A 188 -38.96 26.87 -32.64
C ARG A 188 -39.67 25.51 -32.66
N ALA A 189 -39.12 24.53 -33.38
CA ALA A 189 -39.65 23.17 -33.44
C ALA A 189 -39.55 22.46 -32.07
N ARG A 190 -38.43 22.64 -31.35
CA ARG A 190 -38.27 22.15 -29.97
C ARG A 190 -39.33 22.74 -29.04
N ARG A 191 -39.49 24.07 -29.02
CA ARG A 191 -40.54 24.72 -28.21
C ARG A 191 -41.93 24.21 -28.55
N ARG A 192 -42.26 24.06 -29.85
CA ARG A 192 -43.53 23.45 -30.29
C ARG A 192 -43.72 22.00 -29.83
N LEU A 193 -42.65 21.21 -29.77
CA LEU A 193 -42.68 19.84 -29.22
C LEU A 193 -42.82 19.85 -27.69
N ASP A 194 -42.10 20.73 -26.98
CA ASP A 194 -42.21 20.89 -25.53
C ASP A 194 -43.61 21.35 -25.11
N ASP A 195 -44.19 22.30 -25.84
CA ASP A 195 -45.54 22.83 -25.63
C ASP A 195 -46.64 21.89 -26.17
N SER A 196 -46.30 20.83 -26.92
CA SER A 196 -47.28 19.88 -27.43
C SER A 196 -48.01 19.13 -26.31
N THR A 197 -49.27 18.76 -26.57
CA THR A 197 -50.09 17.96 -25.65
C THR A 197 -49.37 16.69 -25.21
N LEU A 198 -48.74 15.96 -26.13
CA LEU A 198 -47.98 14.75 -25.84
C LEU A 198 -46.79 14.99 -24.90
N SER A 199 -46.08 16.12 -25.01
CA SER A 199 -44.99 16.45 -24.07
C SER A 199 -45.49 16.92 -22.71
N GLN A 200 -46.63 17.63 -22.68
CA GLN A 200 -47.31 17.98 -21.43
C GLN A 200 -47.82 16.71 -20.70
N GLU A 201 -48.42 15.77 -21.43
CA GLU A 201 -48.85 14.46 -20.92
C GLU A 201 -47.66 13.61 -20.46
N ASN A 202 -46.56 13.55 -21.23
CA ASN A 202 -45.36 12.83 -20.82
C ASN A 202 -44.76 13.43 -19.52
N ARG A 203 -44.77 14.76 -19.37
CA ARG A 203 -44.38 15.44 -18.14
C ARG A 203 -45.34 15.16 -16.98
N ARG A 204 -46.64 15.05 -17.23
CA ARG A 204 -47.65 14.63 -16.23
C ARG A 204 -47.42 13.19 -15.79
N LEU A 205 -47.39 12.24 -16.72
CA LEU A 205 -47.17 10.82 -16.44
C LEU A 205 -45.84 10.55 -15.72
N ARG A 206 -44.78 11.34 -15.99
CA ARG A 206 -43.53 11.28 -15.21
C ARG A 206 -43.74 11.71 -13.76
N ARG A 207 -44.44 12.81 -13.50
CA ARG A 207 -44.78 13.25 -12.14
C ARG A 207 -45.65 12.20 -11.43
N ASP A 208 -46.65 11.66 -12.11
CA ASP A 208 -47.54 10.63 -11.57
C ASP A 208 -46.74 9.35 -11.22
N LEU A 209 -45.82 8.92 -12.10
CA LEU A 209 -44.90 7.80 -11.85
C LEU A 209 -43.92 8.09 -10.70
N ASP A 210 -43.36 9.29 -10.61
CA ASP A 210 -42.45 9.68 -9.53
C ASP A 210 -43.18 9.84 -8.19
N GLN A 211 -44.45 10.26 -8.20
CA GLN A 211 -45.32 10.29 -7.03
C GLN A 211 -45.67 8.86 -6.57
N VAL A 212 -46.01 7.95 -7.48
CA VAL A 212 -46.18 6.51 -7.17
C VAL A 212 -44.88 5.91 -6.62
N ARG A 213 -43.71 6.25 -7.19
CA ARG A 213 -42.40 5.82 -6.65
C ARG A 213 -42.13 6.34 -5.25
N GLN A 214 -42.48 7.59 -4.94
CA GLN A 214 -42.35 8.17 -3.61
C GLN A 214 -43.31 7.53 -2.60
N GLN A 215 -44.56 7.25 -3.00
CA GLN A 215 -45.52 6.50 -2.20
C GLN A 215 -45.02 5.08 -1.92
N LEU A 216 -44.45 4.40 -2.93
CA LEU A 216 -43.82 3.11 -2.75
C LEU A 216 -42.64 3.20 -1.78
N ALA A 217 -41.74 4.18 -1.96
CA ALA A 217 -40.57 4.42 -1.11
C ALA A 217 -40.91 4.72 0.36
N GLY A 218 -42.08 5.32 0.62
CA GLY A 218 -42.61 5.53 1.98
C GLY A 218 -43.38 4.34 2.56
N SER A 219 -43.64 3.29 1.77
CA SER A 219 -44.35 2.08 2.20
C SER A 219 -43.39 1.02 2.74
N ALA A 220 -43.91 0.12 3.59
CA ALA A 220 -43.15 -1.04 4.07
C ALA A 220 -42.64 -1.92 2.92
N ASP A 221 -43.36 -1.94 1.79
CA ASP A 221 -43.02 -2.76 0.62
C ASP A 221 -41.72 -2.30 -0.06
N ALA A 222 -41.35 -1.02 0.01
CA ALA A 222 -40.03 -0.57 -0.48
C ALA A 222 -38.89 -0.98 0.45
N ALA A 223 -39.10 -1.01 1.77
CA ALA A 223 -38.10 -1.54 2.70
C ALA A 223 -37.91 -3.05 2.47
N ASP A 224 -39.00 -3.81 2.30
CA ASP A 224 -38.97 -5.24 1.98
C ASP A 224 -38.34 -5.51 0.59
N LEU A 225 -38.60 -4.68 -0.42
CA LEU A 225 -37.95 -4.77 -1.75
C LEU A 225 -36.46 -4.39 -1.71
N GLN A 226 -36.08 -3.38 -0.93
CA GLN A 226 -34.68 -2.99 -0.73
C GLN A 226 -33.92 -4.11 -0.01
N ALA A 227 -34.51 -4.69 1.04
CA ALA A 227 -33.98 -5.84 1.75
C ALA A 227 -33.85 -7.07 0.84
N ALA A 228 -34.86 -7.36 0.01
CA ALA A 228 -34.81 -8.45 -0.97
C ALA A 228 -33.70 -8.24 -2.02
N ARG A 229 -33.50 -7.01 -2.51
CA ARG A 229 -32.39 -6.68 -3.42
C ARG A 229 -31.02 -6.89 -2.79
N LEU A 230 -30.85 -6.48 -1.53
CA LEU A 230 -29.62 -6.72 -0.77
C LEU A 230 -29.41 -8.21 -0.49
N GLU A 231 -30.47 -8.96 -0.14
CA GLU A 231 -30.38 -10.42 0.04
C GLU A 231 -30.00 -11.14 -1.27
N ILE A 232 -30.52 -10.71 -2.42
CA ILE A 232 -30.13 -11.21 -3.74
C ILE A 232 -28.66 -10.88 -4.04
N HIS A 233 -28.20 -9.66 -3.75
CA HIS A 233 -26.81 -9.25 -3.98
C HIS A 233 -25.82 -10.08 -3.15
N VAL A 234 -26.04 -10.18 -1.84
CA VAL A 234 -25.22 -10.98 -0.91
C VAL A 234 -25.25 -12.48 -1.26
N ARG A 235 -26.36 -12.99 -1.77
CA ARG A 235 -26.41 -14.36 -2.34
C ARG A 235 -25.56 -14.48 -3.60
N GLY A 236 -25.60 -13.49 -4.50
CA GLY A 236 -24.75 -13.45 -5.69
C GLY A 236 -23.26 -13.43 -5.37
N GLU A 237 -22.83 -12.62 -4.40
CA GLU A 237 -21.45 -12.59 -3.90
C GLU A 237 -21.01 -13.96 -3.35
N LYS A 238 -21.85 -14.60 -2.52
CA LYS A 238 -21.57 -15.94 -1.98
C LYS A 238 -21.53 -17.03 -3.06
N ILE A 239 -22.35 -16.93 -4.11
CA ILE A 239 -22.30 -17.85 -5.26
C ILE A 239 -20.96 -17.67 -6.00
N ALA A 240 -20.54 -16.44 -6.28
CA ALA A 240 -19.26 -16.16 -6.94
C ALA A 240 -18.05 -16.62 -6.09
N GLU A 241 -18.13 -16.50 -4.76
CA GLU A 241 -17.11 -17.04 -3.85
C GLU A 241 -17.04 -18.57 -3.91
N LEU A 242 -18.18 -19.27 -3.90
CA LEU A 242 -18.27 -20.73 -4.05
C LEU A 242 -17.75 -21.20 -5.42
N GLU A 243 -18.08 -20.49 -6.50
CA GLU A 243 -17.55 -20.77 -7.85
C GLU A 243 -16.02 -20.60 -7.89
N SER A 244 -15.48 -19.55 -7.27
CA SER A 244 -14.03 -19.33 -7.13
C SER A 244 -13.33 -20.47 -6.36
N LEU A 245 -13.94 -20.93 -5.26
CA LEU A 245 -13.42 -22.05 -4.48
C LEU A 245 -13.48 -23.37 -5.26
N LEU A 246 -14.56 -23.61 -6.00
CA LEU A 246 -14.73 -24.81 -6.83
C LEU A 246 -13.75 -24.83 -8.01
N ALA A 247 -13.48 -23.68 -8.64
CA ALA A 247 -12.44 -23.54 -9.66
C ALA A 247 -11.04 -23.87 -9.10
N LYS A 248 -10.68 -23.32 -7.92
CA LYS A 248 -9.41 -23.62 -7.22
C LYS A 248 -9.30 -25.10 -6.83
N ALA A 249 -10.39 -25.73 -6.40
CA ALA A 249 -10.43 -27.16 -6.08
C ALA A 249 -10.20 -28.03 -7.33
N ASN A 250 -10.84 -27.70 -8.45
CA ASN A 250 -10.63 -28.39 -9.72
C ASN A 250 -9.21 -28.19 -10.26
N GLU A 251 -8.63 -27.00 -10.13
CA GLU A 251 -7.23 -26.76 -10.52
C GLU A 251 -6.27 -27.62 -9.68
N ARG A 252 -6.43 -27.64 -8.35
CA ARG A 252 -5.65 -28.51 -7.46
C ARG A 252 -5.79 -29.98 -7.82
N ARG A 253 -7.01 -30.43 -8.17
CA ARG A 253 -7.26 -31.81 -8.64
C ARG A 253 -6.52 -32.11 -9.94
N ALA A 254 -6.53 -31.19 -10.90
CA ALA A 254 -5.79 -31.33 -12.16
C ALA A 254 -4.26 -31.32 -11.94
N GLN A 255 -3.75 -30.49 -11.01
CA GLN A 255 -2.35 -30.50 -10.59
C GLN A 255 -1.95 -31.84 -9.96
N LEU A 256 -2.78 -32.40 -9.06
CA LEU A 256 -2.57 -33.72 -8.46
C LEU A 256 -2.55 -34.85 -9.50
N HIS A 257 -3.48 -34.85 -10.47
CA HIS A 257 -3.48 -35.83 -11.56
C HIS A 257 -2.18 -35.75 -12.39
N ARG A 258 -1.72 -34.55 -12.78
CA ARG A 258 -0.44 -34.37 -13.49
C ARG A 258 0.77 -34.83 -12.68
N VAL A 259 0.76 -34.63 -11.37
CA VAL A 259 1.83 -35.12 -10.48
C VAL A 259 1.80 -36.65 -10.43
N HIS A 260 0.62 -37.25 -10.31
CA HIS A 260 0.45 -38.71 -10.29
C HIS A 260 0.86 -39.38 -11.61
N GLU A 261 0.47 -38.84 -12.77
CA GLU A 261 0.94 -39.32 -14.08
C GLU A 261 2.47 -39.29 -14.16
N ARG A 262 3.08 -38.17 -13.80
CA ARG A 262 4.56 -38.02 -13.80
C ARG A 262 5.27 -38.95 -12.81
N THR A 263 4.66 -39.33 -11.68
CA THR A 263 5.27 -40.29 -10.75
C THR A 263 5.08 -41.72 -11.23
N VAL A 264 3.95 -42.07 -11.86
CA VAL A 264 3.73 -43.35 -12.53
C VAL A 264 4.71 -43.54 -13.69
N ASP A 265 4.86 -42.56 -14.59
CA ASP A 265 5.82 -42.62 -15.71
C ASP A 265 7.27 -42.83 -15.24
N LYS A 266 7.67 -42.16 -14.15
CA LYS A 266 8.99 -42.33 -13.53
C LYS A 266 9.17 -43.71 -12.92
N LEU A 267 8.15 -44.22 -12.23
CA LEU A 267 8.15 -45.58 -11.66
C LEU A 267 8.23 -46.64 -12.75
N ASP A 268 7.47 -46.49 -13.84
CA ASP A 268 7.50 -47.39 -14.99
C ASP A 268 8.85 -47.37 -15.70
N SER A 269 9.45 -46.19 -15.89
CA SER A 269 10.79 -46.04 -16.43
C SER A 269 11.83 -46.74 -15.55
N ALA A 270 11.79 -46.50 -14.23
CA ALA A 270 12.68 -47.15 -13.26
C ALA A 270 12.47 -48.68 -13.19
N ASN A 271 11.22 -49.15 -13.31
CA ASN A 271 10.92 -50.58 -13.37
C ASN A 271 11.49 -51.22 -14.65
N ARG A 272 11.42 -50.54 -15.79
CA ARG A 272 12.03 -51.02 -17.05
C ARG A 272 13.55 -51.09 -16.94
N THR A 273 14.22 -50.11 -16.35
CA THR A 273 15.68 -50.14 -16.16
C THR A 273 16.10 -51.23 -15.16
N VAL A 274 15.41 -51.37 -14.02
CA VAL A 274 15.65 -52.46 -13.06
C VAL A 274 15.43 -53.84 -13.68
N GLN A 275 14.39 -54.01 -14.52
CA GLN A 275 14.19 -55.26 -15.26
C GLN A 275 15.29 -55.52 -16.30
N GLY A 276 15.79 -54.48 -16.98
CA GLY A 276 16.96 -54.58 -17.87
C GLY A 276 18.19 -55.08 -17.12
N LEU A 277 18.61 -54.34 -16.09
CA LEU A 277 19.76 -54.68 -15.25
C LEU A 277 19.66 -56.08 -14.62
N ARG A 278 18.45 -56.52 -14.24
CA ARG A 278 18.23 -57.90 -13.77
C ARG A 278 18.49 -58.95 -14.86
N ARG A 279 18.04 -58.72 -16.10
CA ARG A 279 18.33 -59.62 -17.25
C ARG A 279 19.82 -59.63 -17.58
N ASP A 280 20.48 -58.48 -17.52
CA ASP A 280 21.92 -58.36 -17.78
C ASP A 280 22.74 -59.09 -16.69
N LEU A 281 22.40 -58.90 -15.41
CA LEU A 281 23.01 -59.64 -14.30
C LEU A 281 22.75 -61.14 -14.37
N GLU A 282 21.55 -61.57 -14.76
CA GLU A 282 21.23 -62.99 -14.93
C GLU A 282 22.00 -63.60 -16.13
N SER A 283 22.20 -62.83 -17.20
CA SER A 283 23.06 -63.21 -18.33
C SER A 283 24.53 -63.37 -17.94
N LEU A 284 25.05 -62.45 -17.11
CA LEU A 284 26.41 -62.50 -16.57
C LEU A 284 26.61 -63.61 -15.51
N ARG A 285 25.57 -63.95 -14.74
CA ARG A 285 25.58 -65.05 -13.75
C ARG A 285 25.32 -66.42 -14.37
N GLY A 286 24.61 -66.47 -15.50
CA GLY A 286 24.23 -67.68 -16.20
C GLY A 286 25.42 -68.60 -16.46
N SER A 287 25.17 -69.91 -16.43
CA SER A 287 26.21 -70.96 -16.45
C SER A 287 27.31 -70.69 -17.47
N ARG A 288 26.97 -70.31 -18.71
CA ARG A 288 27.95 -70.03 -19.77
C ARG A 288 29.00 -68.97 -19.43
N HIS A 289 28.72 -67.98 -18.58
CA HIS A 289 29.72 -66.99 -18.16
C HIS A 289 30.51 -67.45 -16.94
N THR A 290 29.85 -68.04 -15.95
CA THR A 290 30.53 -68.61 -14.77
C THR A 290 31.42 -69.80 -15.14
N ASP A 291 30.98 -70.67 -16.05
CA ASP A 291 31.74 -71.78 -16.65
C ASP A 291 32.91 -71.26 -17.48
N ARG A 292 32.74 -70.22 -18.31
CA ARG A 292 33.85 -69.60 -19.06
C ARG A 292 34.89 -68.98 -18.13
N LEU A 293 34.46 -68.33 -17.04
CA LEU A 293 35.36 -67.68 -16.09
C LEU A 293 36.09 -68.72 -15.22
N GLN A 294 35.43 -69.83 -14.87
CA GLN A 294 36.07 -71.00 -14.24
C GLN A 294 37.03 -71.72 -15.20
N ALA A 295 36.65 -71.93 -16.46
CA ALA A 295 37.50 -72.53 -17.48
C ALA A 295 38.72 -71.65 -17.79
N ALA A 296 38.56 -70.32 -17.88
CA ALA A 296 39.66 -69.39 -18.05
C ALA A 296 40.60 -69.36 -16.83
N LYS A 297 40.07 -69.42 -15.60
CA LYS A 297 40.87 -69.57 -14.38
C LYS A 297 41.69 -70.87 -14.39
N ARG A 298 41.05 -72.01 -14.68
CA ARG A 298 41.73 -73.30 -14.82
C ARG A 298 42.77 -73.27 -15.93
N ARG A 299 42.47 -72.68 -17.09
CA ARG A 299 43.40 -72.57 -18.21
C ARG A 299 44.57 -71.64 -17.92
N ILE A 300 44.38 -70.57 -17.16
CA ILE A 300 45.47 -69.75 -16.63
C ILE A 300 46.33 -70.59 -15.67
N GLN A 301 45.75 -71.33 -14.74
CA GLN A 301 46.48 -72.19 -13.80
C GLN A 301 47.28 -73.31 -14.52
N GLU A 302 46.67 -73.98 -15.50
CA GLU A 302 47.32 -74.97 -16.37
C GLU A 302 48.49 -74.33 -17.14
N LEU A 303 48.27 -73.18 -17.80
CA LEU A 303 49.32 -72.49 -18.53
C LEU A 303 50.44 -71.98 -17.60
N THR A 304 50.15 -71.53 -16.39
CA THR A 304 51.18 -71.18 -15.40
C THR A 304 52.03 -72.39 -15.01
N GLN A 305 51.41 -73.56 -14.80
CA GLN A 305 52.13 -74.82 -14.54
C GLN A 305 52.95 -75.30 -15.75
N GLU A 306 52.42 -75.14 -16.98
CA GLU A 306 53.15 -75.40 -18.23
C GLU A 306 54.36 -74.44 -18.35
N LEU A 307 54.23 -73.16 -18.01
CA LEU A 307 55.31 -72.16 -18.02
C LEU A 307 56.41 -72.50 -16.98
N ASP A 308 56.03 -72.87 -15.77
CA ASP A 308 56.97 -73.31 -14.72
C ASP A 308 57.74 -74.58 -15.13
N SER A 309 57.09 -75.48 -15.87
CA SER A 309 57.70 -76.73 -16.39
C SER A 309 58.59 -76.52 -17.61
N LEU A 310 58.27 -75.55 -18.46
CA LEU A 310 59.00 -75.23 -19.70
C LEU A 310 60.24 -74.34 -19.48
N ARG A 311 60.56 -73.99 -18.23
CA ARG A 311 61.63 -73.06 -17.82
C ARG A 311 63.06 -73.57 -18.04
N GLY A 312 63.24 -74.68 -18.76
CA GLY A 312 64.53 -75.22 -19.21
C GLY A 312 64.87 -74.86 -20.67
N ASP A 313 66.16 -74.98 -21.03
CA ASP A 313 66.85 -74.25 -22.11
C ASP A 313 66.45 -74.55 -23.59
N GLY A 314 65.22 -74.96 -23.87
CA GLY A 314 64.73 -75.20 -25.25
C GLY A 314 63.38 -74.54 -25.60
N GLY A 315 62.65 -73.98 -24.63
CA GLY A 315 61.22 -73.65 -24.79
C GLY A 315 60.85 -72.21 -25.18
N HIS A 316 61.81 -71.31 -25.37
CA HIS A 316 61.60 -69.86 -25.19
C HIS A 316 60.51 -69.21 -26.06
N ALA A 317 60.36 -69.57 -27.33
CA ALA A 317 59.30 -69.03 -28.19
C ALA A 317 57.88 -69.53 -27.79
N ARG A 318 57.79 -70.75 -27.24
CA ARG A 318 56.53 -71.32 -26.74
C ARG A 318 56.15 -70.71 -25.39
N LEU A 319 57.13 -70.51 -24.50
CA LEU A 319 56.99 -69.74 -23.25
C LEU A 319 56.37 -68.37 -23.52
N GLN A 320 57.01 -67.53 -24.35
CA GLN A 320 56.50 -66.19 -24.67
C GLN A 320 55.09 -66.19 -25.29
N THR A 321 54.72 -67.24 -26.01
CA THR A 321 53.37 -67.38 -26.58
C THR A 321 52.32 -67.76 -25.53
N ALA A 322 52.70 -68.57 -24.53
CA ALA A 322 51.84 -68.92 -23.40
C ALA A 322 51.72 -67.76 -22.39
N GLU A 323 52.81 -67.04 -22.11
CA GLU A 323 52.82 -65.81 -21.28
C GLU A 323 51.84 -64.77 -21.82
N ARG A 324 51.93 -64.42 -23.11
CA ARG A 324 50.99 -63.48 -23.76
C ARG A 324 49.53 -63.92 -23.62
N LYS A 325 49.24 -65.21 -23.81
CA LYS A 325 47.89 -65.76 -23.62
C LYS A 325 47.39 -65.66 -22.17
N VAL A 326 48.27 -65.89 -21.18
CA VAL A 326 47.93 -65.70 -19.76
C VAL A 326 47.68 -64.22 -19.45
N GLU A 327 48.49 -63.30 -19.99
CA GLU A 327 48.26 -61.87 -19.84
C GLU A 327 46.93 -61.43 -20.45
N ASP A 328 46.61 -61.86 -21.68
CA ASP A 328 45.38 -61.48 -22.37
C ASP A 328 44.14 -62.01 -21.65
N LEU A 329 44.13 -63.29 -21.24
CA LEU A 329 43.05 -63.85 -20.41
C LEU A 329 42.93 -63.14 -19.05
N THR A 330 44.05 -62.67 -18.48
CA THR A 330 44.05 -61.89 -17.24
C THR A 330 43.50 -60.48 -17.45
N ARG A 331 43.75 -59.85 -18.60
CA ARG A 331 43.14 -58.57 -19.01
C ARG A 331 41.63 -58.70 -19.17
N GLU A 332 41.16 -59.74 -19.87
CA GLU A 332 39.73 -60.04 -20.05
C GLU A 332 39.02 -60.31 -18.72
N LEU A 333 39.59 -61.18 -17.87
CA LEU A 333 39.03 -61.51 -16.56
C LEU A 333 38.92 -60.27 -15.66
N ASN A 334 39.92 -59.39 -15.68
CA ASN A 334 39.85 -58.13 -14.94
C ASN A 334 38.87 -57.12 -15.55
N SER A 335 38.63 -57.14 -16.87
CA SER A 335 37.58 -56.36 -17.52
C SER A 335 36.19 -56.80 -17.04
N THR A 336 35.88 -58.09 -17.10
CA THR A 336 34.58 -58.64 -16.64
C THR A 336 34.33 -58.39 -15.15
N ARG A 337 35.36 -58.44 -14.30
CA ARG A 337 35.26 -58.07 -12.87
C ARG A 337 34.86 -56.60 -12.67
N ARG A 338 35.43 -55.67 -13.44
CA ARG A 338 35.07 -54.24 -13.38
C ARG A 338 33.63 -54.02 -13.84
N GLN A 339 33.20 -54.71 -14.90
CA GLN A 339 31.82 -54.64 -15.39
C GLN A 339 30.82 -55.16 -14.35
N HIS A 340 31.14 -56.26 -13.64
CA HIS A 340 30.31 -56.77 -12.54
C HIS A 340 30.20 -55.75 -11.40
N ALA A 341 31.32 -55.18 -10.94
CA ALA A 341 31.31 -54.14 -9.90
C ALA A 341 30.48 -52.91 -10.31
N GLN A 342 30.65 -52.42 -11.54
CA GLN A 342 29.85 -51.30 -12.08
C GLN A 342 28.35 -51.62 -12.15
N ALA A 343 27.97 -52.87 -12.45
CA ALA A 343 26.58 -53.30 -12.44
C ALA A 343 26.01 -53.42 -11.02
N GLU A 344 26.82 -53.83 -10.03
CA GLU A 344 26.46 -53.85 -8.61
C GLU A 344 26.26 -52.45 -8.04
N ASP A 345 27.19 -51.51 -8.30
CA ASP A 345 27.08 -50.10 -7.93
C ASP A 345 25.80 -49.47 -8.54
N SER A 346 25.54 -49.75 -9.83
CA SER A 346 24.34 -49.26 -10.53
C SER A 346 23.05 -49.84 -9.95
N LEU A 347 23.06 -51.11 -9.56
CA LEU A 347 21.93 -51.76 -8.89
C LEU A 347 21.68 -51.15 -7.50
N GLN A 348 22.73 -50.86 -6.73
CA GLN A 348 22.59 -50.20 -5.44
C GLN A 348 21.99 -48.79 -5.60
N GLY A 349 22.49 -47.99 -6.55
CA GLY A 349 21.93 -46.68 -6.85
C GLY A 349 20.45 -46.73 -7.24
N ALA A 350 20.05 -47.74 -8.02
CA ALA A 350 18.64 -47.97 -8.35
C ALA A 350 17.79 -48.36 -7.12
N GLN A 351 18.31 -49.20 -6.22
CA GLN A 351 17.62 -49.55 -4.97
C GLN A 351 17.44 -48.33 -4.05
N GLU A 352 18.45 -47.47 -3.94
CA GLU A 352 18.37 -46.22 -3.18
C GLU A 352 17.36 -45.23 -3.78
N ALA A 353 17.28 -45.14 -5.11
CA ALA A 353 16.24 -44.38 -5.80
C ALA A 353 14.84 -44.93 -5.48
N CYS A 354 14.64 -46.26 -5.53
CA CYS A 354 13.37 -46.88 -5.14
C CYS A 354 13.00 -46.63 -3.67
N ARG A 355 13.98 -46.61 -2.74
CA ARG A 355 13.73 -46.25 -1.34
C ARG A 355 13.23 -44.81 -1.19
N LYS A 356 13.82 -43.86 -1.93
CA LYS A 356 13.38 -42.45 -1.94
C LYS A 356 11.95 -42.31 -2.48
N VAL A 357 11.63 -42.93 -3.63
CA VAL A 357 10.28 -42.87 -4.20
C VAL A 357 9.23 -43.52 -3.30
N ASN A 358 9.58 -44.58 -2.56
CA ASN A 358 8.67 -45.15 -1.55
C ASN A 358 8.44 -44.19 -0.38
N ALA A 359 9.48 -43.50 0.11
CA ALA A 359 9.31 -42.46 1.13
C ALA A 359 8.41 -41.31 0.64
N ASP A 360 8.63 -40.81 -0.58
CA ASP A 360 7.80 -39.77 -1.20
C ASP A 360 6.33 -40.22 -1.32
N ARG A 361 6.09 -41.48 -1.70
CA ARG A 361 4.74 -42.07 -1.74
C ARG A 361 4.09 -42.08 -0.36
N ASP A 362 4.84 -42.45 0.67
CA ASP A 362 4.31 -42.57 2.04
C ASP A 362 4.00 -41.17 2.63
N TYR A 363 4.76 -40.13 2.28
CA TYR A 363 4.40 -38.72 2.54
C TYR A 363 3.11 -38.31 1.80
N LEU A 364 2.98 -38.62 0.50
CA LEU A 364 1.77 -38.31 -0.27
C LEU A 364 0.51 -39.02 0.25
N ILE A 365 0.67 -40.23 0.81
CA ILE A 365 -0.42 -40.94 1.50
C ILE A 365 -0.86 -40.17 2.74
N LYS A 366 0.09 -39.65 3.53
CA LYS A 366 -0.22 -38.84 4.71
C LYS A 366 -0.92 -37.52 4.34
N ASP A 367 -0.40 -36.78 3.36
CA ASP A 367 -1.01 -35.53 2.89
C ASP A 367 -2.46 -35.74 2.38
N ARG A 368 -2.70 -36.86 1.69
CA ARG A 368 -4.05 -37.28 1.28
C ARG A 368 -4.96 -37.51 2.48
N ASP A 369 -4.47 -38.21 3.50
CA ASP A 369 -5.28 -38.56 4.67
C ASP A 369 -5.60 -37.32 5.53
N ASP A 370 -4.65 -36.40 5.69
CA ASP A 370 -4.87 -35.09 6.33
C ASP A 370 -5.88 -34.22 5.52
N ALA A 371 -5.83 -34.26 4.19
CA ALA A 371 -6.83 -33.63 3.33
C ALA A 371 -8.23 -34.27 3.47
N VAL A 372 -8.31 -35.60 3.61
CA VAL A 372 -9.59 -36.31 3.85
C VAL A 372 -10.18 -35.95 5.21
N GLN A 373 -9.38 -35.81 6.27
CA GLN A 373 -9.89 -35.33 7.57
C GLN A 373 -10.37 -33.88 7.48
N SER A 374 -9.63 -33.02 6.77
CA SER A 374 -10.03 -31.64 6.51
C SER A 374 -11.38 -31.56 5.77
N LEU A 375 -11.61 -32.42 4.78
CA LEU A 375 -12.90 -32.52 4.08
C LEU A 375 -14.04 -32.96 5.00
N LYS A 376 -13.83 -33.91 5.92
CA LYS A 376 -14.85 -34.30 6.91
C LYS A 376 -15.22 -33.15 7.84
N HIS A 377 -14.25 -32.34 8.28
CA HIS A 377 -14.53 -31.15 9.07
C HIS A 377 -15.35 -30.10 8.30
N VAL A 378 -15.05 -29.88 7.01
CA VAL A 378 -15.86 -29.02 6.15
C VAL A 378 -17.28 -29.58 5.97
N GLN A 379 -17.42 -30.88 5.73
CA GLN A 379 -18.73 -31.53 5.57
C GLN A 379 -19.60 -31.42 6.83
N SER A 380 -19.00 -31.61 8.03
CA SER A 380 -19.69 -31.36 9.31
C SER A 380 -20.16 -29.91 9.45
N ARG A 381 -19.34 -28.93 9.04
CA ARG A 381 -19.75 -27.52 9.01
C ARG A 381 -20.89 -27.26 8.02
N VAL A 382 -20.86 -27.87 6.83
CA VAL A 382 -21.95 -27.74 5.84
C VAL A 382 -23.25 -28.28 6.42
N SER A 383 -23.25 -29.49 6.99
CA SER A 383 -24.44 -30.07 7.63
C SER A 383 -24.99 -29.20 8.78
N HIS A 384 -24.11 -28.51 9.52
CA HIS A 384 -24.54 -27.53 10.53
C HIS A 384 -25.23 -26.31 9.91
N HIS A 385 -24.68 -25.73 8.83
CA HIS A 385 -25.29 -24.60 8.13
C HIS A 385 -26.62 -24.98 7.45
N GLU A 386 -26.74 -26.22 6.95
CA GLU A 386 -28.01 -26.76 6.43
C GLU A 386 -29.10 -26.80 7.52
N ALA A 387 -28.74 -27.20 8.74
CA ALA A 387 -29.64 -27.17 9.90
C ALA A 387 -30.02 -25.74 10.33
N GLU A 388 -29.08 -24.78 10.28
CA GLU A 388 -29.37 -23.36 10.52
C GLU A 388 -30.32 -22.78 9.45
N ILE A 389 -30.09 -23.11 8.18
CA ILE A 389 -30.97 -22.71 7.06
C ILE A 389 -32.39 -23.27 7.25
N ALA A 390 -32.52 -24.53 7.69
CA ALA A 390 -33.81 -25.12 8.03
C ALA A 390 -34.52 -24.36 9.17
N LYS A 391 -33.78 -23.98 10.23
CA LYS A 391 -34.30 -23.18 11.35
C LYS A 391 -34.73 -21.77 10.93
N VAL A 392 -33.95 -21.10 10.08
CA VAL A 392 -34.34 -19.81 9.46
C VAL A 392 -35.59 -19.99 8.58
N GLY A 393 -35.70 -21.12 7.88
CA GLY A 393 -36.90 -21.50 7.14
C GLY A 393 -38.15 -21.64 8.01
N GLN A 394 -38.02 -22.18 9.24
CA GLN A 394 -39.10 -22.23 10.22
C GLN A 394 -39.49 -20.82 10.70
N LEU A 395 -38.52 -20.02 11.16
CA LEU A 395 -38.76 -18.65 11.64
C LEU A 395 -39.45 -17.76 10.60
N ARG A 396 -39.14 -17.95 9.31
CA ARG A 396 -39.84 -17.26 8.21
C ARG A 396 -41.33 -17.61 8.16
N ARG A 397 -41.71 -18.89 8.35
CA ARG A 397 -43.11 -19.33 8.39
C ARG A 397 -43.85 -18.76 9.60
N GLU A 398 -43.22 -18.77 10.78
CA GLU A 398 -43.79 -18.21 12.01
C GLU A 398 -44.06 -16.71 11.86
N ARG A 399 -43.08 -15.95 11.36
CA ARG A 399 -43.24 -14.52 11.00
C ARG A 399 -44.38 -14.29 10.00
N ASP A 400 -44.52 -15.14 9.00
CA ASP A 400 -45.56 -14.99 7.98
C ASP A 400 -46.95 -15.35 8.53
N GLY A 401 -47.04 -16.25 9.52
CA GLY A 401 -48.23 -16.47 10.35
C GLY A 401 -48.61 -15.23 11.19
N PHE A 402 -47.65 -14.66 11.93
CA PHE A 402 -47.89 -13.41 12.70
C PHE A 402 -48.33 -12.24 11.80
N ARG A 403 -47.88 -12.18 10.53
CA ARG A 403 -48.39 -11.18 9.58
C ARG A 403 -49.86 -11.41 9.23
N GLN A 404 -50.28 -12.67 9.02
CA GLN A 404 -51.69 -12.99 8.78
C GLN A 404 -52.57 -12.64 9.99
N GLU A 405 -52.15 -12.98 11.21
CA GLU A 405 -52.87 -12.62 12.45
C GLU A 405 -53.04 -11.11 12.60
N ARG A 406 -51.96 -10.34 12.41
CA ARG A 406 -51.99 -8.87 12.46
C ARG A 406 -52.95 -8.28 11.42
N ASP A 407 -52.98 -8.86 10.22
CA ASP A 407 -53.83 -8.37 9.13
C ASP A 407 -55.31 -8.77 9.34
N GLN A 408 -55.60 -9.88 10.02
CA GLN A 408 -56.93 -10.22 10.54
C GLN A 408 -57.38 -9.21 11.61
N LEU A 409 -56.54 -8.93 12.62
CA LEU A 409 -56.83 -7.94 13.67
C LEU A 409 -57.12 -6.55 13.10
N ARG A 410 -56.44 -6.15 12.02
CA ARG A 410 -56.74 -4.89 11.29
C ARG A 410 -58.12 -4.92 10.63
N GLN A 411 -58.54 -6.03 10.04
CA GLN A 411 -59.89 -6.17 9.48
C GLN A 411 -60.96 -6.12 10.59
N GLU A 412 -60.71 -6.73 11.74
CA GLU A 412 -61.61 -6.67 12.90
C GLU A 412 -61.70 -5.25 13.49
N GLN A 413 -60.57 -4.56 13.65
CA GLN A 413 -60.57 -3.13 14.01
C GLN A 413 -61.36 -2.29 13.01
N GLY A 414 -61.25 -2.55 11.70
CA GLY A 414 -62.04 -1.87 10.66
C GLY A 414 -63.55 -2.09 10.84
N LYS A 415 -63.98 -3.34 11.11
CA LYS A 415 -65.39 -3.67 11.40
C LYS A 415 -65.89 -2.94 12.66
N ILE A 416 -65.12 -2.98 13.75
CA ILE A 416 -65.46 -2.32 15.02
C ILE A 416 -65.53 -0.79 14.83
N ALA A 417 -64.56 -0.18 14.15
CA ALA A 417 -64.56 1.26 13.86
C ALA A 417 -65.81 1.67 13.05
N THR A 418 -66.24 0.83 12.10
CA THR A 418 -67.47 1.05 11.33
C THR A 418 -68.72 1.00 12.21
N GLN A 419 -68.80 0.03 13.14
CA GLN A 419 -69.90 -0.07 14.12
C GLN A 419 -69.91 1.12 15.08
N VAL A 420 -68.74 1.56 15.59
CA VAL A 420 -68.61 2.73 16.46
C VAL A 420 -69.05 4.01 15.74
N ALA A 421 -68.69 4.17 14.47
CA ALA A 421 -69.14 5.31 13.65
C ALA A 421 -70.67 5.30 13.47
N GLN A 422 -71.28 4.14 13.21
CA GLN A 422 -72.74 4.00 13.12
C GLN A 422 -73.46 4.35 14.44
N LEU A 423 -72.97 3.82 15.57
CA LEU A 423 -73.52 4.13 16.89
C LEU A 423 -73.35 5.62 17.26
N THR A 424 -72.24 6.24 16.87
CA THR A 424 -71.98 7.66 17.09
C THR A 424 -72.92 8.53 16.26
N ALA A 425 -73.20 8.16 15.00
CA ALA A 425 -74.19 8.83 14.18
C ALA A 425 -75.62 8.70 14.74
N GLN A 426 -76.00 7.51 15.23
CA GLN A 426 -77.29 7.28 15.90
C GLN A 426 -77.43 8.14 17.18
N LEU A 427 -76.37 8.21 18.00
CA LEU A 427 -76.33 9.10 19.17
C LEU A 427 -76.47 10.58 18.79
N GLY A 428 -75.82 11.00 17.70
CA GLY A 428 -75.95 12.35 17.15
C GLY A 428 -77.41 12.67 16.76
N GLN A 429 -78.07 11.76 16.04
CA GLN A 429 -79.48 11.91 15.67
C GLN A 429 -80.39 11.99 16.91
N LEU A 430 -80.24 11.06 17.86
CA LEU A 430 -81.03 11.06 19.09
C LEU A 430 -80.83 12.33 19.94
N SER A 431 -79.63 12.93 19.94
CA SER A 431 -79.41 14.23 20.57
C SER A 431 -80.16 15.34 19.86
N GLN A 432 -80.14 15.39 18.52
CA GLN A 432 -80.89 16.39 17.74
C GLN A 432 -82.40 16.24 17.96
N ASP A 433 -82.91 15.01 17.95
CA ASP A 433 -84.35 14.73 18.19
C ASP A 433 -84.76 15.16 19.60
N ARG A 434 -83.92 14.91 20.61
CA ARG A 434 -84.12 15.38 21.99
C ARG A 434 -84.13 16.90 22.06
N ASP A 435 -83.16 17.57 21.44
CA ASP A 435 -83.01 19.03 21.53
C ASP A 435 -84.15 19.75 20.78
N ALA A 436 -84.65 19.16 19.69
CA ALA A 436 -85.87 19.59 19.01
C ALA A 436 -87.14 19.37 19.88
N ALA A 437 -87.23 18.25 20.61
CA ALA A 437 -88.33 18.00 21.54
C ALA A 437 -88.32 18.97 22.74
N VAL A 438 -87.13 19.30 23.27
CA VAL A 438 -86.95 20.33 24.31
C VAL A 438 -87.38 21.70 23.78
N SER A 439 -86.95 22.09 22.58
CA SER A 439 -87.37 23.36 21.97
C SER A 439 -88.90 23.45 21.81
N LYS A 440 -89.56 22.38 21.34
CA LYS A 440 -91.03 22.32 21.25
C LYS A 440 -91.72 22.43 22.60
N ARG A 441 -91.19 21.78 23.64
CA ARG A 441 -91.68 21.90 25.02
C ARG A 441 -91.56 23.34 25.52
N ASP A 442 -90.42 23.97 25.27
CA ASP A 442 -90.14 25.32 25.76
C ASP A 442 -90.90 26.41 24.98
N GLU A 443 -91.26 26.15 23.71
CA GLU A 443 -92.23 26.94 22.95
C GLU A 443 -93.64 26.83 23.57
N ALA A 444 -94.11 25.60 23.83
CA ALA A 444 -95.43 25.36 24.43
C ALA A 444 -95.55 25.94 25.85
N ILE A 445 -94.47 25.93 26.64
CA ILE A 445 -94.41 26.61 27.95
C ILE A 445 -94.56 28.13 27.77
N ARG A 446 -93.86 28.74 26.80
CA ARG A 446 -93.97 30.18 26.51
C ARG A 446 -95.35 30.59 26.00
N GLU A 447 -96.00 29.76 25.17
CA GLU A 447 -97.39 29.99 24.75
C GLU A 447 -98.35 29.87 25.93
N GLY A 448 -98.22 28.82 26.75
CA GLY A 448 -99.02 28.64 27.96
C GLY A 448 -98.89 29.79 28.96
N GLN A 449 -97.68 30.34 29.12
CA GLN A 449 -97.42 31.55 29.91
C GLN A 449 -98.14 32.78 29.34
N LYS A 450 -98.04 33.04 28.03
CA LYS A 450 -98.77 34.15 27.37
C LYS A 450 -100.29 34.04 27.54
N TYR A 451 -100.84 32.83 27.42
CA TYR A 451 -102.26 32.59 27.69
C TYR A 451 -102.63 32.90 29.14
N TYR A 452 -101.80 32.47 30.10
CA TYR A 452 -102.00 32.76 31.53
C TYR A 452 -101.92 34.26 31.84
N GLU A 453 -100.95 34.97 31.27
CA GLU A 453 -100.77 36.42 31.44
C GLU A 453 -101.95 37.18 30.81
N SER A 454 -102.32 36.88 29.57
CA SER A 454 -103.47 37.51 28.90
C SER A 454 -104.78 37.24 29.65
N HIS A 455 -104.99 36.04 30.19
CA HIS A 455 -106.19 35.73 30.96
C HIS A 455 -106.16 36.38 32.36
N ARG A 456 -104.98 36.61 32.95
CA ARG A 456 -104.80 37.37 34.17
C ARG A 456 -105.10 38.86 33.96
N ASP A 457 -104.63 39.43 32.85
CA ASP A 457 -104.88 40.83 32.48
C ASP A 457 -106.38 41.07 32.21
N LEU A 458 -107.05 40.15 31.54
CA LEU A 458 -108.51 40.16 31.37
C LEU A 458 -109.25 40.12 32.72
N LEU A 459 -108.82 39.26 33.65
CA LEU A 459 -109.41 39.18 34.98
C LEU A 459 -109.16 40.45 35.81
N ALA A 460 -107.98 41.08 35.65
CA ALA A 460 -107.68 42.37 36.27
C ALA A 460 -108.59 43.49 35.70
N GLN A 461 -108.77 43.57 34.38
CA GLN A 461 -109.69 44.53 33.76
C GLN A 461 -111.15 44.34 34.22
N ILE A 462 -111.60 43.10 34.41
CA ILE A 462 -112.94 42.80 34.96
C ILE A 462 -113.04 43.27 36.42
N ALA A 463 -112.02 43.04 37.24
CA ALA A 463 -111.98 43.50 38.63
C ALA A 463 -111.97 45.04 38.73
N ASP A 464 -111.18 45.72 37.90
CA ASP A 464 -111.14 47.18 37.83
C ASP A 464 -112.49 47.77 37.42
N MET A 465 -113.19 47.17 36.44
CA MET A 465 -114.57 47.58 36.12
C MET A 465 -115.54 47.37 37.28
N GLN A 466 -115.37 46.30 38.08
CA GLN A 466 -116.20 46.04 39.26
C GLN A 466 -115.89 46.96 40.45
N HIS A 467 -114.76 47.67 40.45
CA HIS A 467 -114.44 48.72 41.43
C HIS A 467 -114.79 50.14 40.95
N SER A 468 -115.25 50.27 39.70
CA SER A 468 -115.72 51.54 39.09
C SER A 468 -117.25 51.72 39.14
N TYR A 469 -117.98 50.75 39.70
CA TYR A 469 -119.43 50.77 39.96
C TYR A 469 -119.70 50.86 41.47
#